data_AF-A0A5S4T4P7-F1
#
_entry.id   AF-A0A5S4T4P7-F1
#
_cell.length_a   1.000
_cell.length_b   1.000
_cell.length_c   1.000
_cell.angle_alpha   90.00
_cell.angle_beta   90.00
_cell.angle_gamma   90.00
#
_symmetry.space_group_name_H-M   'P 1'
#
loop_
_entity.id
_entity.type
_entity.pdbx_description
1 polymer ?
#
loop_
_entity_poly.entity_id
_entity_poly.type
_entity_poly.pdbx_seq_one_letter_code
_entity_poly.pdbx_strand_id
1 'polypeptide(L)'
;MDMARYMADEKESSFFSDVLKISLGVFIGGLLAALAYTKIMAIAAEYAAQRVVESIELSMREQAEKARKQAEMARLQAEHQRFQREVEEGQRRANAERERQAKQEHEAFMRQEWKKIYQPSAACQQDSTTMNCVNAYAAAHKIFLNRFGEFPPRF
;
A
#
# COMPACT_ATOMS: atom_id res chain seq x y z
N MET A 1 69.20 33.38 73.22
CA MET A 1 67.99 32.55 73.12
C MET A 1 66.84 33.43 72.66
N ASP A 2 66.44 33.21 71.41
CA ASP A 2 65.06 33.18 70.94
C ASP A 2 64.11 34.37 71.17
N MET A 3 64.43 35.53 70.61
CA MET A 3 63.44 36.60 70.37
C MET A 3 63.27 36.96 68.89
N ALA A 4 64.24 36.60 68.03
CA ALA A 4 64.19 36.92 66.60
C ALA A 4 63.36 35.94 65.76
N ARG A 5 63.03 34.75 66.29
CA ARG A 5 62.20 33.76 65.59
C ARG A 5 60.69 34.05 65.68
N TYR A 6 60.22 34.64 66.77
CA TYR A 6 58.78 34.89 66.96
C TYR A 6 58.22 36.07 66.15
N MET A 7 59.03 37.07 65.81
CA MET A 7 58.57 38.21 64.98
C MET A 7 58.67 37.98 63.46
N ALA A 8 59.39 36.94 63.02
CA ALA A 8 59.36 36.51 61.62
C ALA A 8 58.07 35.71 61.31
N ASP A 9 57.61 34.91 62.27
CA ASP A 9 56.40 34.07 62.17
C ASP A 9 55.09 34.90 62.05
N GLU A 10 54.99 36.05 62.72
CA GLU A 10 53.78 36.92 62.64
C GLU A 10 53.60 37.56 61.26
N LYS A 11 54.69 37.97 60.59
CA LYS A 11 54.59 38.55 59.24
C LYS A 11 54.33 37.50 58.17
N GLU A 12 54.87 36.30 58.33
CA GLU A 12 54.65 35.19 57.40
C GLU A 12 53.21 34.64 57.53
N SER A 13 52.71 34.45 58.75
CA SER A 13 51.34 33.98 59.01
C SER A 13 50.26 34.97 58.58
N SER A 14 50.47 36.29 58.73
CA SER A 14 49.53 37.31 58.24
C SER A 14 49.46 37.33 56.71
N PHE A 15 50.60 37.17 56.02
CA PHE A 15 50.64 37.14 54.56
C PHE A 15 49.97 35.87 53.99
N PHE A 16 50.28 34.70 54.54
CA PHE A 16 49.61 33.45 54.16
C PHE A 16 48.11 33.48 54.45
N SER A 17 47.69 34.07 55.58
CA SER A 17 46.27 34.24 55.94
C SER A 17 45.54 35.13 54.94
N ASP A 18 46.14 36.24 54.51
CA ASP A 18 45.52 37.13 53.51
C ASP A 18 45.47 36.53 52.11
N VAL A 19 46.52 35.84 51.66
CA VAL A 19 46.51 35.10 50.38
C VAL A 19 45.47 33.97 50.42
N LEU A 20 45.33 33.27 51.54
CA LEU A 20 44.33 32.22 51.71
C LEU A 20 42.91 32.79 51.68
N LYS A 21 42.65 33.95 52.30
CA LYS A 21 41.35 34.64 52.23
C LYS A 21 41.01 35.09 50.81
N ILE A 22 41.98 35.66 50.09
CA ILE A 22 41.78 36.13 48.71
C ILE A 22 41.51 34.93 47.79
N SER A 23 42.32 33.87 47.87
CA SER A 23 42.14 32.67 47.06
C SER A 23 40.81 31.95 47.36
N LEU A 24 40.40 31.90 48.63
CA LEU A 24 39.11 31.35 49.03
C LEU A 24 37.95 32.20 48.47
N GLY A 25 38.06 33.53 48.51
CA GLY A 25 37.08 34.44 47.92
C GLY A 25 36.93 34.26 46.41
N VAL A 26 38.06 34.14 45.68
CA VAL A 26 38.05 33.89 44.23
C VAL A 26 37.51 32.50 43.90
N PHE A 27 37.86 31.49 44.70
CA PHE A 27 37.37 30.13 44.52
C PHE A 27 35.85 30.03 44.72
N ILE A 28 35.32 30.63 45.79
CA ILE A 28 33.88 30.69 46.07
C ILE A 28 33.16 31.52 44.99
N GLY A 29 33.73 32.66 44.59
CA GLY A 29 33.18 33.51 43.53
C GLY A 29 33.13 32.80 42.17
N GLY A 30 34.19 32.07 41.81
CA GLY A 30 34.27 31.27 40.59
C GLY A 30 33.27 30.11 40.57
N LEU A 31 33.10 29.41 41.69
CA LEU A 31 32.08 28.36 41.84
C LEU A 31 30.65 28.90 41.71
N LEU A 32 30.35 30.03 42.35
CA LEU A 32 29.04 30.67 42.24
C LEU A 32 28.77 31.17 40.83
N ALA A 33 29.77 31.73 40.15
CA ALA A 33 29.63 32.16 38.75
C ALA A 33 29.34 30.96 37.81
N ALA A 34 30.03 29.84 38.00
CA ALA A 34 29.79 28.62 37.23
C ALA A 34 28.38 28.05 37.46
N LEU A 35 27.94 28.01 38.72
CA LEU A 35 26.58 27.56 39.07
C LEU A 35 25.50 28.50 38.54
N ALA A 36 25.69 29.81 38.65
CA ALA A 36 24.78 30.80 38.08
C ALA A 36 24.69 30.67 36.55
N TYR A 37 25.82 30.47 35.88
CA TYR A 37 25.88 30.29 34.43
C TYR A 37 25.08 29.06 33.95
N THR A 38 25.23 27.92 34.63
CA THR A 38 24.47 26.70 34.29
C THR A 38 22.96 26.86 34.49
N LYS A 39 22.54 27.56 35.56
CA LYS A 39 21.12 27.83 35.82
C LYS A 39 20.52 28.80 34.81
N ILE A 40 21.25 29.83 34.42
CA ILE A 40 20.80 30.77 33.38
C ILE A 40 20.64 30.06 32.03
N MET A 41 21.58 29.19 31.67
CA MET A 41 21.49 28.40 30.43
C MET A 41 20.34 27.40 30.45
N ALA A 42 20.05 26.76 31.58
CA ALA A 42 18.89 25.86 31.71
C ALA A 42 17.57 26.61 31.47
N ILE A 43 17.42 27.80 32.06
CA ILE A 43 16.24 28.65 31.86
C ILE A 43 16.13 29.08 30.39
N ALA A 44 17.23 29.48 29.76
CA ALA A 44 17.24 29.85 28.34
C ALA A 44 16.87 28.66 27.43
N ALA A 45 17.32 27.45 27.77
CA ALA A 45 16.99 26.23 27.04
C ALA A 45 15.50 25.85 27.18
N GLU A 46 14.90 26.02 28.36
CA GLU A 46 13.46 25.81 28.56
C GLU A 46 12.62 26.77 27.72
N TYR A 47 12.98 28.06 27.67
CA TYR A 47 12.30 29.04 26.81
C TYR A 47 12.47 28.74 25.32
N ALA A 48 13.65 28.28 24.88
CA ALA A 48 13.88 27.87 23.50
C ALA A 48 13.07 26.61 23.13
N ALA A 49 13.00 25.63 24.03
CA ALA A 49 12.25 24.40 23.83
C ALA A 49 10.74 24.67 23.67
N GLN A 50 10.16 25.57 24.47
CA GLN A 50 8.74 25.93 24.37
C GLN A 50 8.36 26.46 22.98
N ARG A 51 9.20 27.34 22.40
CA ARG A 51 8.98 27.87 21.04
C ARG A 51 9.07 26.80 19.95
N VAL A 52 9.96 25.82 20.15
CA VAL A 52 10.11 24.70 19.22
C VAL A 52 8.90 23.76 19.32
N VAL A 53 8.40 23.47 20.51
CA VAL A 53 7.20 22.63 20.70
C VAL A 53 5.96 23.24 20.05
N GLU A 54 5.74 24.55 20.20
CA GLU A 54 4.60 25.23 19.58
C GLU A 54 4.61 25.14 18.04
N SER A 55 5.79 25.36 17.43
CA SER A 55 5.95 25.22 15.97
C SER A 55 5.81 23.77 15.48
N ILE A 56 6.29 22.80 16.27
CA ILE A 56 6.10 21.37 15.97
C ILE A 56 4.62 21.01 16.05
N GLU A 57 3.90 21.46 17.08
CA GLU A 57 2.48 21.15 17.25
C GLU A 57 1.64 21.69 16.08
N LEU A 58 1.90 22.92 15.63
CA LEU A 58 1.25 23.50 14.46
C LEU A 58 1.54 22.69 13.20
N SER A 59 2.80 22.31 12.97
CA SER A 59 3.18 21.50 11.81
C SER A 59 2.54 20.10 11.84
N MET A 60 2.43 19.50 13.03
CA MET A 60 1.78 18.20 13.24
C MET A 60 0.28 18.26 12.97
N ARG A 61 -0.40 19.34 13.41
CA ARG A 61 -1.82 19.56 13.12
C ARG A 61 -2.06 19.69 11.62
N GLU A 62 -1.24 20.47 10.92
CA GLU A 62 -1.36 20.62 9.47
C GLU A 62 -1.11 19.31 8.72
N GLN A 63 -0.11 18.53 9.14
CA GLN A 63 0.14 17.19 8.60
C GLN A 63 -1.01 16.23 8.88
N ALA A 64 -1.58 16.26 10.08
CA ALA A 64 -2.72 15.42 10.45
C ALA A 64 -3.96 15.75 9.60
N GLU A 65 -4.24 17.03 9.33
CA GLU A 65 -5.32 17.43 8.44
C GLU A 65 -5.09 16.98 6.99
N LYS A 66 -3.88 17.15 6.47
CA LYS A 66 -3.51 16.66 5.13
C LYS A 66 -3.65 15.15 5.04
N ALA A 67 -3.19 14.42 6.04
CA ALA A 67 -3.31 12.97 6.11
C ALA A 67 -4.78 12.52 6.17
N ARG A 68 -5.64 13.21 6.92
CA ARG A 68 -7.09 12.93 6.94
C ARG A 68 -7.73 13.14 5.58
N LYS A 69 -7.44 14.26 4.91
CA LYS A 69 -7.96 14.55 3.56
C LYS A 69 -7.49 13.51 2.54
N GLN A 70 -6.20 13.12 2.60
CA GLN A 70 -5.67 12.07 1.72
C GLN A 70 -6.31 10.71 2.00
N ALA A 71 -6.53 10.35 3.27
CA ALA A 71 -7.19 9.10 3.62
C ALA A 71 -8.65 9.05 3.14
N GLU A 72 -9.38 10.17 3.24
CA GLU A 72 -10.75 10.28 2.73
C GLU A 72 -10.80 10.15 1.20
N MET A 73 -9.93 10.87 0.48
CA MET A 73 -9.80 10.75 -0.97
C MET A 73 -9.42 9.32 -1.39
N ALA A 74 -8.51 8.69 -0.68
CA ALA A 74 -8.11 7.29 -0.94
C ALA A 74 -9.28 6.32 -0.71
N ARG A 75 -10.12 6.55 0.31
CA ARG A 75 -11.33 5.75 0.54
C ARG A 75 -12.34 5.91 -0.59
N LEU A 76 -12.62 7.14 -1.00
CA LEU A 76 -13.54 7.43 -2.11
C LEU A 76 -13.05 6.80 -3.42
N GLN A 77 -11.75 6.91 -3.71
CA GLN A 77 -11.15 6.26 -4.88
C GLN A 77 -11.21 4.73 -4.80
N ALA A 78 -10.93 4.15 -3.63
CA ALA A 78 -11.01 2.70 -3.45
C ALA A 78 -12.44 2.18 -3.61
N GLU A 79 -13.44 2.89 -3.08
CA GLU A 79 -14.85 2.56 -3.25
C GLU A 79 -15.28 2.67 -4.71
N HIS A 80 -14.90 3.76 -5.39
CA HIS A 80 -15.18 3.94 -6.81
C HIS A 80 -14.55 2.83 -7.68
N GLN A 81 -13.29 2.46 -7.40
CA GLN A 81 -12.61 1.36 -8.09
C GLN A 81 -13.23 0.00 -7.80
N ARG A 82 -13.80 -0.22 -6.60
CA ARG A 82 -14.54 -1.46 -6.30
C ARG A 82 -15.84 -1.51 -7.09
N PHE A 83 -16.60 -0.42 -7.06
CA PHE A 83 -17.84 -0.32 -7.83
C PHE A 83 -17.61 -0.53 -9.34
N GLN A 84 -16.59 0.12 -9.92
CA GLN A 84 -16.27 -0.08 -11.34
C GLN A 84 -15.91 -1.54 -11.66
N ARG A 85 -15.12 -2.19 -10.80
CA ARG A 85 -14.76 -3.61 -10.98
C ARG A 85 -15.98 -4.53 -10.89
N GLU A 86 -16.87 -4.30 -9.93
CA GLU A 86 -18.10 -5.09 -9.80
C GLU A 86 -19.01 -4.92 -11.01
N VAL A 87 -19.15 -3.70 -11.54
CA VAL A 87 -19.92 -3.42 -12.76
C VAL A 87 -19.29 -4.12 -13.96
N GLU A 88 -17.96 -4.02 -14.13
CA GLU A 88 -17.25 -4.64 -15.24
C GLU A 88 -17.31 -6.18 -15.18
N GLU A 89 -17.09 -6.76 -14.01
CA GLU A 89 -17.24 -8.21 -13.81
C GLU A 89 -18.68 -8.67 -14.05
N GLY A 90 -19.66 -7.92 -13.57
CA GLY A 90 -21.08 -8.18 -13.81
C GLY A 90 -21.41 -8.19 -15.31
N GLN A 91 -20.92 -7.19 -16.05
CA GLN A 91 -21.10 -7.12 -17.51
C GLN A 91 -20.39 -8.28 -18.23
N ARG A 92 -19.15 -8.61 -17.84
CA ARG A 92 -18.43 -9.75 -18.43
C ARG A 92 -19.16 -11.07 -18.22
N ARG A 93 -19.69 -11.30 -17.01
CA ARG A 93 -20.48 -12.50 -16.70
C ARG A 93 -21.78 -12.56 -17.52
N ALA A 94 -22.51 -11.44 -17.59
CA ALA A 94 -23.74 -11.36 -18.37
C ALA A 94 -23.47 -11.58 -19.88
N ASN A 95 -22.41 -11.02 -20.42
CA ASN A 95 -22.03 -11.20 -21.82
C ASN A 95 -21.60 -12.65 -22.10
N ALA A 96 -20.81 -13.26 -21.22
CA ALA A 96 -20.40 -14.65 -21.34
C ALA A 96 -21.61 -15.61 -21.29
N GLU A 97 -22.62 -15.31 -20.48
CA GLU A 97 -23.85 -16.10 -20.42
C GLU A 97 -24.69 -15.96 -21.70
N ARG A 98 -24.83 -14.74 -22.22
CA ARG A 98 -25.50 -14.49 -23.51
C ARG A 98 -24.79 -15.20 -24.66
N GLU A 99 -23.46 -15.18 -24.70
CA GLU A 99 -22.68 -15.86 -25.73
C GLU A 99 -22.86 -17.38 -25.65
N ARG A 100 -22.88 -17.96 -24.44
CA ARG A 100 -23.17 -19.38 -24.23
C ARG A 100 -24.58 -19.74 -24.71
N GLN A 101 -25.59 -18.93 -24.38
CA GLN A 101 -26.96 -19.14 -24.84
C GLN A 101 -27.07 -19.06 -26.36
N ALA A 102 -26.52 -18.00 -26.97
CA ALA A 102 -26.51 -17.84 -28.42
C ALA A 102 -25.81 -19.01 -29.12
N LYS A 103 -24.68 -19.50 -28.57
CA LYS A 103 -23.99 -20.67 -29.12
C LYS A 103 -24.83 -21.95 -28.99
N GLN A 104 -25.50 -22.16 -27.85
CA GLN A 104 -26.37 -23.32 -27.67
C GLN A 104 -27.58 -23.29 -28.60
N GLU A 105 -28.21 -22.12 -28.76
CA GLU A 105 -29.33 -21.92 -29.69
C GLU A 105 -28.89 -22.17 -31.14
N HIS A 106 -27.74 -21.62 -31.52
CA HIS A 106 -27.17 -21.83 -32.84
C HIS A 106 -26.84 -23.30 -33.10
N GLU A 107 -26.16 -23.97 -32.17
CA GLU A 107 -25.88 -25.41 -32.28
C GLU A 107 -27.16 -26.25 -32.32
N ALA A 108 -28.18 -25.89 -31.53
CA ALA A 108 -29.47 -26.57 -31.54
C ALA A 108 -30.19 -26.40 -32.89
N PHE A 109 -30.19 -25.19 -33.45
CA PHE A 109 -30.70 -24.91 -34.79
C PHE A 109 -29.96 -25.74 -35.85
N MET A 110 -28.63 -25.70 -35.87
CA MET A 110 -27.82 -26.46 -36.82
C MET A 110 -28.05 -27.97 -36.68
N ARG A 111 -28.23 -28.49 -35.46
CA ARG A 111 -28.58 -29.91 -35.22
C ARG A 111 -29.94 -30.27 -35.79
N GLN A 112 -30.93 -29.40 -35.65
CA GLN A 112 -32.26 -29.63 -36.21
C GLN A 112 -32.23 -29.62 -37.74
N GLU A 113 -31.50 -28.70 -38.34
CA GLU A 113 -31.32 -28.65 -39.79
C GLU A 113 -30.53 -29.85 -40.31
N TRP A 114 -29.50 -30.30 -39.61
CA TRP A 114 -28.77 -31.50 -39.98
C TRP A 114 -29.67 -32.74 -40.03
N LYS A 115 -30.54 -32.92 -39.03
CA LYS A 115 -31.51 -34.04 -39.01
C LYS A 115 -32.50 -34.02 -40.18
N LYS A 116 -32.77 -32.85 -40.77
CA LYS A 116 -33.61 -32.74 -41.97
C LYS A 116 -32.86 -33.14 -43.24
N ILE A 117 -31.54 -32.95 -43.28
CA ILE A 117 -30.71 -33.26 -44.45
C ILE A 117 -30.21 -34.71 -44.41
N TYR A 118 -29.76 -35.18 -43.25
CA TYR A 118 -29.23 -36.53 -43.07
C TYR A 118 -30.21 -37.40 -42.28
N GLN A 119 -30.86 -38.32 -43.00
CA GLN A 119 -31.68 -39.38 -42.42
C GLN A 119 -31.07 -40.73 -42.79
N PRO A 120 -30.25 -41.35 -41.91
CA PRO A 120 -29.64 -42.65 -42.19
C PRO A 120 -30.71 -43.73 -42.29
N SER A 121 -30.59 -44.61 -43.28
CA SER A 121 -31.43 -45.81 -43.39
C SER A 121 -31.18 -46.77 -42.21
N ALA A 122 -32.13 -47.65 -41.91
CA ALA A 122 -32.00 -48.61 -40.81
C ALA A 122 -30.73 -49.49 -40.92
N ALA A 123 -30.32 -49.84 -42.13
CA ALA A 123 -29.07 -50.57 -42.38
C ALA A 123 -27.83 -49.75 -41.97
N CYS A 124 -27.83 -48.43 -42.23
CA CYS A 124 -26.74 -47.53 -41.83
C CYS A 124 -26.70 -47.25 -40.33
N GLN A 125 -27.80 -47.46 -39.62
CA GLN A 125 -27.83 -47.37 -38.17
C GLN A 125 -27.23 -48.62 -37.50
N GLN A 126 -27.31 -49.79 -38.16
CA GLN A 126 -26.70 -51.03 -37.68
C GLN A 126 -25.22 -51.13 -38.03
N ASP A 127 -24.84 -50.73 -39.25
CA ASP A 127 -23.45 -50.69 -39.69
C ASP A 127 -23.17 -49.41 -40.51
N SER A 128 -22.58 -48.43 -39.83
CA SER A 128 -22.23 -47.14 -40.42
C SER A 128 -20.97 -47.20 -41.30
N THR A 129 -20.22 -48.31 -41.27
CA THR A 129 -18.94 -48.45 -41.96
C THR A 129 -19.08 -48.94 -43.40
N THR A 130 -20.28 -49.39 -43.79
CA THR A 130 -20.55 -49.77 -45.17
C THR A 130 -20.40 -48.56 -46.10
N MET A 131 -19.80 -48.78 -47.27
CA MET A 131 -19.50 -47.72 -48.25
C MET A 131 -20.73 -46.89 -48.64
N ASN A 132 -21.91 -47.52 -48.70
CA ASN A 132 -23.16 -46.82 -49.03
C ASN A 132 -23.55 -45.79 -47.96
N CYS A 133 -23.32 -46.11 -46.69
CA CYS A 133 -23.63 -45.22 -45.56
C CYS A 133 -22.63 -44.08 -45.45
N VAL A 134 -21.34 -44.36 -45.69
CA VAL A 134 -20.29 -43.35 -45.78
C VAL A 134 -20.56 -42.37 -46.92
N ASN A 135 -20.93 -42.88 -48.10
CA ASN A 135 -21.28 -42.04 -49.25
C ASN A 135 -22.51 -41.15 -48.98
N ALA A 136 -23.56 -41.70 -48.36
CA ALA A 136 -24.76 -40.95 -47.99
C ALA A 136 -24.46 -39.85 -46.96
N TYR A 137 -23.61 -40.14 -45.97
CA TYR A 137 -23.16 -39.16 -44.98
C TYR A 137 -22.34 -38.03 -45.64
N ALA A 138 -21.40 -38.37 -46.52
CA ALA A 138 -20.59 -37.39 -47.24
C ALA A 138 -21.44 -36.49 -48.16
N ALA A 139 -22.44 -37.05 -48.84
CA ALA A 139 -23.37 -36.30 -49.67
C ALA A 139 -24.18 -35.29 -48.83
N ALA A 140 -24.71 -35.72 -47.68
CA ALA A 140 -25.42 -34.83 -46.76
C ALA A 140 -24.52 -33.73 -46.20
N HIS A 141 -23.26 -34.04 -45.89
CA HIS A 141 -22.25 -33.07 -45.44
C HIS A 141 -22.04 -31.97 -46.48
N LYS A 142 -21.91 -32.34 -47.76
CA LYS A 142 -21.74 -31.38 -48.86
C LYS A 142 -22.96 -30.47 -49.02
N ILE A 143 -24.17 -31.03 -48.89
CA ILE A 143 -25.41 -30.24 -48.95
C ILE A 143 -25.49 -29.24 -47.78
N PHE A 144 -25.17 -29.69 -46.56
CA PHE A 144 -25.19 -28.83 -45.38
C PHE A 144 -24.17 -27.69 -45.49
N LEU A 145 -22.93 -28.02 -45.88
CA LEU A 145 -21.87 -27.02 -46.07
C LEU A 145 -22.24 -26.00 -47.14
N ASN A 146 -22.81 -26.44 -48.28
CA ASN A 146 -23.26 -25.52 -49.33
C ASN A 146 -24.40 -24.60 -48.87
N ARG A 147 -25.24 -25.04 -47.93
CA ARG A 147 -26.41 -24.28 -47.46
C ARG A 147 -26.06 -23.30 -46.34
N PHE A 148 -25.19 -23.69 -45.43
CA PHE A 148 -24.91 -22.93 -44.21
C PHE A 148 -23.49 -22.34 -44.16
N GLY A 149 -22.60 -22.73 -45.09
CA GLY A 149 -21.20 -22.26 -45.10
C GLY A 149 -20.34 -22.82 -43.97
N GLU A 150 -20.91 -23.67 -43.12
CA GLU A 150 -20.28 -24.25 -41.94
C GLU A 150 -20.47 -25.77 -41.91
N PHE A 151 -19.58 -26.47 -41.20
CA PHE A 151 -19.71 -27.90 -40.99
C PHE A 151 -20.87 -28.20 -40.02
N PRO A 152 -21.58 -29.33 -40.20
CA PRO A 152 -22.60 -29.72 -39.25
C PRO A 152 -21.99 -29.95 -37.86
N PRO A 153 -22.78 -29.76 -36.79
CA PRO A 153 -22.31 -29.94 -35.43
C PRO A 153 -21.83 -31.38 -35.22
N ARG A 154 -20.83 -31.56 -34.36
CA ARG A 154 -20.32 -32.90 -34.03
C ARG A 154 -21.40 -33.67 -33.25
N PHE A 155 -21.68 -34.90 -33.68
CA PHE A 155 -22.62 -35.82 -33.06
C PHE A 155 -21.86 -36.97 -32.39
#